data_AF-A0A6L4ZND1-F1
#
_entry.id   AF-A0A6L4ZND1-F1
#
_cell.length_a   1.000
_cell.length_b   1.000
_cell.length_c   1.000
_cell.angle_alpha   90.00
_cell.angle_beta   90.00
_cell.angle_gamma   90.00
#
_symmetry.space_group_name_H-M   'P 1'
#
loop_
_entity.id
_entity.type
_entity.pdbx_description
1 polymer ?
#
loop_
_entity_poly.entity_id
_entity_poly.type
_entity_poly.pdbx_seq_one_letter_code
_entity_poly.pdbx_strand_id
1 'polypeptide(L)'
;MQQKRILPNQREKAWTIDTKVLASKLPSYTWLRNERFLERDAREMHEYLPHWIITVGSGIDPLRSKCCTDNLAPIEGELRCILCHRASAEKPNTLAWTGLLPVNLEGRPKTLKRLEKAQTDGKLKYPFISPGGKRHLLVPVLLVYPANWPYSPPQAHYLDRQYLDGLKLPSGHIAHVIGDRTMCLYGHHGSEWNDNTTIMHVIANRVAPHMLALLKLAEDGEGFSFF
;
A
#
# COMPACT_ATOMS: atom_id res chain seq x y z
N MET A 1 -3.31 -9.27 17.97
CA MET A 1 -2.51 -8.76 16.83
C MET A 1 -2.21 -7.27 17.06
N GLN A 2 -0.97 -6.90 17.38
CA GLN A 2 -0.59 -5.50 17.64
C GLN A 2 -0.07 -4.83 16.37
N GLN A 3 -0.45 -3.57 16.13
CA GLN A 3 0.11 -2.69 15.10
C GLN A 3 0.86 -1.54 15.72
N LYS A 4 1.81 -0.99 14.98
CA LYS A 4 2.64 0.13 15.41
C LYS A 4 2.73 1.15 14.29
N ARG A 5 2.76 2.43 14.65
CA ARG A 5 3.01 3.52 13.70
C ARG A 5 3.84 4.61 14.33
N ILE A 6 4.78 5.15 13.57
CA ILE A 6 5.48 6.38 13.91
C ILE A 6 4.58 7.58 13.56
N LEU A 7 4.22 8.36 14.56
CA LEU A 7 3.40 9.56 14.41
C LEU A 7 4.24 10.76 13.92
N PRO A 8 3.62 11.87 13.45
CA PRO A 8 4.35 13.06 13.01
C PRO A 8 5.27 13.66 14.08
N ASN A 9 4.96 13.47 15.36
CA ASN A 9 5.80 13.89 16.50
C ASN A 9 6.90 12.88 16.85
N GLN A 10 7.18 11.93 15.95
CA GLN A 10 8.19 10.87 16.08
C GLN A 10 7.95 9.88 17.23
N ARG A 11 6.80 9.93 17.90
CA ARG A 11 6.43 8.91 18.88
C ARG A 11 5.86 7.69 18.19
N GLU A 12 6.23 6.51 18.68
CA GLU A 12 5.56 5.28 18.29
C GLU A 12 4.24 5.16 19.04
N LYS A 13 3.17 4.85 18.30
CA LYS A 13 1.87 4.48 18.85
C LYS A 13 1.55 3.06 18.44
N ALA A 14 1.10 2.26 19.41
CA ALA A 14 0.69 0.89 19.18
C ALA A 14 -0.79 0.68 19.56
N TRP A 15 -1.47 -0.23 18.87
CA TRP A 15 -2.83 -0.65 19.19
C TRP A 15 -3.08 -2.10 18.77
N THR A 16 -4.14 -2.70 19.28
CA THR A 16 -4.61 -4.02 18.85
C THR A 16 -5.63 -3.86 17.73
N ILE A 17 -5.51 -4.67 16.68
CA ILE A 17 -6.51 -4.74 15.61
C ILE A 17 -7.79 -5.38 16.17
N ASP A 18 -8.90 -4.66 16.12
CA ASP A 18 -10.20 -5.18 16.54
C ASP A 18 -10.92 -5.88 15.37
N THR A 19 -10.81 -7.21 15.32
CA THR A 19 -11.45 -8.07 14.30
C THR A 19 -12.96 -8.02 14.35
N LYS A 20 -13.55 -7.86 15.54
CA LYS A 20 -15.01 -7.79 15.71
C LYS A 20 -15.57 -6.50 15.11
N VAL A 21 -14.86 -5.39 15.29
CA VAL A 21 -15.17 -4.12 14.61
C VAL A 21 -15.09 -4.29 13.11
N LEU A 22 -14.01 -4.90 12.60
CA LEU A 22 -13.87 -5.13 11.16
C LEU A 22 -15.03 -5.99 10.61
N ALA A 23 -15.33 -7.13 11.23
CA ALA A 23 -16.41 -8.02 10.81
C ALA A 23 -17.79 -7.35 10.86
N SER A 24 -18.03 -6.46 11.84
CA SER A 24 -19.26 -5.68 11.95
C SER A 24 -19.37 -4.60 10.87
N LYS A 25 -18.26 -3.91 10.55
CA LYS A 25 -18.24 -2.79 9.59
C LYS A 25 -18.12 -3.25 8.14
N LEU A 26 -17.63 -4.46 7.89
CA LEU A 26 -17.42 -5.04 6.57
C LEU A 26 -18.12 -6.42 6.46
N PRO A 27 -19.46 -6.45 6.48
CA PRO A 27 -20.21 -7.72 6.52
C PRO A 27 -20.01 -8.61 5.28
N SER A 28 -19.59 -8.03 4.14
CA SER A 28 -19.24 -8.78 2.92
C SER A 28 -17.94 -9.57 3.03
N TYR A 29 -17.08 -9.24 4.00
CA TYR A 29 -15.79 -9.91 4.24
C TYR A 29 -16.00 -11.06 5.23
N THR A 30 -16.74 -12.09 4.81
CA THR A 30 -17.17 -13.19 5.71
C THR A 30 -16.00 -13.96 6.33
N TRP A 31 -14.85 -13.98 5.66
CA TRP A 31 -13.62 -14.60 6.14
C TRP A 31 -13.05 -13.93 7.42
N LEU A 32 -13.43 -12.69 7.74
CA LEU A 32 -13.04 -12.02 8.99
C LEU A 32 -13.56 -12.72 10.25
N ARG A 33 -14.57 -13.60 10.10
CA ARG A 33 -15.04 -14.47 11.20
C ARG A 33 -14.04 -15.57 11.53
N ASN A 34 -13.11 -15.88 10.63
CA ASN A 34 -11.97 -16.74 10.86
C ASN A 34 -10.72 -15.89 11.08
N GLU A 35 -10.46 -15.56 12.35
CA GLU A 35 -9.39 -14.63 12.73
C GLU A 35 -8.00 -15.11 12.27
N ARG A 36 -7.81 -16.42 12.07
CA ARG A 36 -6.52 -17.03 11.68
C ARG A 36 -5.92 -16.43 10.41
N PHE A 37 -6.75 -16.04 9.44
CA PHE A 37 -6.25 -15.45 8.19
C PHE A 37 -5.61 -14.08 8.45
N LEU A 38 -6.30 -13.22 9.20
CA LEU A 38 -5.77 -11.89 9.52
C LEU A 38 -4.62 -11.99 10.52
N GLU A 39 -4.67 -12.92 11.46
CA GLU A 39 -3.59 -13.16 12.43
C GLU A 39 -2.29 -13.58 11.76
N ARG A 40 -2.37 -14.50 10.80
CA ARG A 40 -1.23 -14.92 10.00
C ARG A 40 -0.60 -13.73 9.28
N ASP A 41 -1.39 -12.96 8.54
CA ASP A 41 -0.91 -11.81 7.79
C ASP A 41 -0.35 -10.73 8.73
N ALA A 42 -1.05 -10.43 9.82
CA ALA A 42 -0.62 -9.41 10.79
C ALA A 42 0.69 -9.79 11.48
N ARG A 43 0.92 -11.08 11.76
CA ARG A 43 2.19 -11.55 12.34
C ARG A 43 3.36 -11.34 11.38
N GLU A 44 3.25 -11.76 10.13
CA GLU A 44 4.31 -11.56 9.14
C GLU A 44 4.54 -10.07 8.83
N MET A 45 3.46 -9.30 8.69
CA MET A 45 3.56 -7.86 8.50
C MET A 45 4.23 -7.18 9.69
N HIS A 46 3.97 -7.62 10.92
CA HIS A 46 4.66 -7.09 12.10
C HIS A 46 6.16 -7.40 12.09
N GLU A 47 6.56 -8.59 11.63
CA GLU A 47 7.95 -9.02 11.59
C GLU A 47 8.76 -8.25 10.53
N TYR A 48 8.21 -8.11 9.33
CA TYR A 48 8.96 -7.57 8.18
C TYR A 48 8.64 -6.11 7.84
N LEU A 49 7.42 -5.65 8.13
CA LEU A 49 6.91 -4.32 7.76
C LEU A 49 6.11 -3.68 8.92
N PRO A 50 6.70 -3.49 10.11
CA PRO A 50 5.99 -3.18 11.36
C PRO A 50 5.19 -1.86 11.35
N HIS A 51 5.48 -0.97 10.40
CA HIS A 51 4.83 0.34 10.26
C HIS A 51 3.75 0.37 9.17
N TRP A 52 3.51 -0.75 8.50
CA TRP A 52 2.31 -0.92 7.68
C TRP A 52 1.14 -1.20 8.60
N ILE A 53 -0.01 -0.61 8.28
CA ILE A 53 -1.17 -0.58 9.16
C ILE A 53 -2.42 -1.03 8.41
N ILE A 54 -3.35 -1.63 9.14
CA ILE A 54 -4.66 -1.99 8.61
C ILE A 54 -5.51 -0.75 8.66
N THR A 55 -6.11 -0.42 7.53
CA THR A 55 -7.05 0.69 7.39
C THR A 55 -8.30 0.22 6.68
N VAL A 56 -9.32 1.07 6.70
CA VAL A 56 -10.58 0.85 5.99
C VAL A 56 -10.80 1.93 4.94
N GLY A 57 -11.53 1.61 3.89
CA GLY A 57 -11.65 2.47 2.70
C GLY A 57 -13.03 2.46 2.04
N SER A 58 -13.12 3.27 0.99
CA SER A 58 -14.17 3.25 -0.02
C SER A 58 -13.54 2.94 -1.39
N GLY A 59 -13.62 1.68 -1.82
CA GLY A 59 -12.88 1.21 -2.99
C GLY A 59 -11.37 1.30 -2.75
N ILE A 60 -10.67 2.05 -3.62
CA ILE A 60 -9.20 2.21 -3.57
C ILE A 60 -8.74 3.42 -2.75
N ASP A 61 -9.66 4.15 -2.12
CA ASP A 61 -9.36 5.34 -1.33
C ASP A 61 -9.55 5.05 0.17
N PRO A 62 -8.49 5.19 1.00
CA PRO A 62 -8.62 5.05 2.45
C PRO A 62 -9.57 6.10 3.03
N LEU A 63 -10.41 5.68 3.97
CA LEU A 63 -11.24 6.62 4.72
C LEU A 63 -10.37 7.41 5.68
N ARG A 64 -10.62 8.72 5.73
CA ARG A 64 -9.86 9.68 6.52
C ARG A 64 -10.75 10.41 7.51
N SER A 65 -10.17 10.78 8.64
CA SER A 65 -10.81 11.60 9.65
C SER A 65 -11.11 13.00 9.12
N LYS A 66 -12.33 13.49 9.36
CA LYS A 66 -12.71 14.88 9.06
C LYS A 66 -11.94 15.91 9.89
N CYS A 67 -11.31 15.50 11.00
CA CYS A 67 -10.62 16.40 11.91
C CYS A 67 -9.17 16.68 11.50
N CYS A 68 -8.41 15.65 11.10
CA CYS A 68 -6.99 15.77 10.83
C CYS A 68 -6.55 15.06 9.54
N THR A 69 -7.50 14.55 8.76
CA THR A 69 -7.28 13.88 7.47
C THR A 69 -6.44 12.59 7.53
N ASP A 70 -6.10 12.10 8.73
CA ASP A 70 -5.40 10.83 8.89
C ASP A 70 -6.37 9.63 8.76
N ASN A 71 -5.84 8.47 8.41
CA ASN A 71 -6.56 7.24 8.13
C ASN A 71 -7.35 6.74 9.34
N LEU A 72 -8.45 6.04 9.04
CA LEU A 72 -9.26 5.31 10.01
C LEU A 72 -8.78 3.86 10.14
N ALA A 73 -8.77 3.34 11.37
CA ALA A 73 -8.43 1.97 11.70
C ALA A 73 -9.37 1.41 12.80
N PRO A 74 -9.51 0.07 12.91
CA PRO A 74 -10.29 -0.56 13.98
C PRO A 74 -9.53 -0.50 15.32
N ILE A 75 -9.85 0.49 16.15
CA ILE A 75 -9.15 0.77 17.40
C ILE A 75 -10.19 0.87 18.53
N GLU A 76 -9.99 0.10 19.60
CA GLU A 76 -10.78 0.19 20.84
C GLU A 76 -12.30 0.09 20.60
N GLY A 77 -12.77 -0.97 19.95
CA GLY A 77 -14.20 -1.25 19.79
C GLY A 77 -14.92 -0.45 18.70
N GLU A 78 -14.24 0.44 17.96
CA GLU A 78 -14.83 1.15 16.84
C GLU A 78 -13.81 1.58 15.77
N LEU A 79 -14.28 2.25 14.70
CA LEU A 79 -13.40 2.88 13.72
C LEU A 79 -12.95 4.23 14.27
N ARG A 80 -11.64 4.41 14.46
CA ARG A 80 -11.06 5.66 14.96
C ARG A 80 -9.98 6.16 14.05
N CYS A 81 -9.78 7.47 14.06
CA CYS A 81 -8.62 8.08 13.44
C CYS A 81 -7.34 7.67 14.18
N ILE A 82 -6.32 7.22 13.45
CA ILE A 82 -5.05 6.78 14.06
C ILE A 82 -4.37 7.93 14.81
N LEU A 83 -4.39 9.14 14.24
CA LEU A 83 -3.73 10.32 14.80
C LEU A 83 -4.54 10.97 15.93
N CYS A 84 -5.75 11.45 15.65
CA CYS A 84 -6.54 12.22 16.63
C CYS A 84 -7.47 11.36 17.51
N HIS A 85 -7.54 10.05 17.26
CA HIS A 85 -8.34 9.09 18.03
C HIS A 85 -9.87 9.33 18.05
N ARG A 86 -10.35 10.32 17.28
CA ARG A 86 -11.78 10.60 17.13
C ARG A 86 -12.46 9.42 16.45
N ALA A 87 -13.54 8.96 17.05
CA ALA A 87 -14.47 7.98 16.51
C ALA A 87 -15.05 8.42 15.16
N SER A 88 -15.36 7.46 14.31
CA SER A 88 -15.95 7.70 13.00
C SER A 88 -17.19 6.85 12.77
N ALA A 89 -18.25 7.49 12.26
CA ALA A 89 -19.47 6.84 11.81
C ALA A 89 -19.46 6.49 10.32
N GLU A 90 -18.35 6.75 9.61
CA GLU A 90 -18.20 6.41 8.19
C GLU A 90 -18.38 4.90 7.96
N LYS A 91 -18.96 4.56 6.81
CA LYS A 91 -19.24 3.16 6.43
C LYS A 91 -18.22 2.70 5.38
N PRO A 92 -17.22 1.89 5.77
CA PRO A 92 -16.27 1.37 4.80
C PRO A 92 -16.88 0.27 3.94
N ASN A 93 -16.31 0.05 2.76
CA ASN A 93 -16.58 -1.12 1.93
C ASN A 93 -15.31 -1.89 1.53
N THR A 94 -14.12 -1.40 1.93
CA THR A 94 -12.85 -2.10 1.73
C THR A 94 -12.02 -2.19 3.01
N LEU A 95 -11.26 -3.28 3.10
CA LEU A 95 -10.19 -3.50 4.09
C LEU A 95 -8.85 -3.48 3.36
N ALA A 96 -7.86 -2.78 3.89
CA ALA A 96 -6.56 -2.70 3.24
C ALA A 96 -5.41 -2.61 4.23
N TRP A 97 -4.23 -3.03 3.77
CA TRP A 97 -2.96 -2.62 4.36
C TRP A 97 -2.47 -1.36 3.67
N THR A 98 -2.03 -0.38 4.45
CA THR A 98 -1.45 0.87 3.96
C THR A 98 -0.07 1.04 4.57
N GLY A 99 0.91 1.39 3.73
CA GLY A 99 2.24 1.71 4.21
C GLY A 99 3.09 2.39 3.17
N LEU A 100 4.36 2.62 3.53
CA LEU A 100 5.37 3.18 2.66
C LEU A 100 6.30 2.05 2.23
N LEU A 101 6.48 1.89 0.92
CA LEU A 101 7.47 0.98 0.37
C LEU A 101 8.74 1.76 0.00
N PRO A 102 9.91 1.40 0.55
CA PRO A 102 11.17 2.02 0.14
C PRO A 102 11.60 1.50 -1.23
N VAL A 103 11.76 2.43 -2.17
CA VAL A 103 12.21 2.16 -3.53
C VAL A 103 13.66 2.59 -3.66
N ASN A 104 14.57 1.64 -3.90
CA ASN A 104 16.00 1.93 -4.07
C ASN A 104 16.28 2.59 -5.43
N LEU A 105 16.91 3.76 -5.40
CA LEU A 105 17.28 4.55 -6.59
C LEU A 105 18.78 4.45 -6.94
N GLU A 106 19.54 3.59 -6.25
CA GLU A 106 20.93 3.33 -6.59
C GLU A 106 21.09 2.86 -8.05
N GLY A 107 22.15 3.36 -8.70
CA GLY A 107 22.44 3.05 -10.10
C GLY A 107 21.42 3.63 -11.10
N ARG A 108 20.51 4.53 -10.67
CA ARG A 108 19.46 5.13 -11.51
C ARG A 108 19.53 6.67 -11.51
N PRO A 109 20.64 7.26 -11.97
CA PRO A 109 20.86 8.70 -11.88
C PRO A 109 19.83 9.53 -12.67
N LYS A 110 19.34 9.06 -13.82
CA LYS A 110 18.35 9.81 -14.61
C LYS A 110 17.00 9.86 -13.89
N THR A 111 16.58 8.73 -13.35
CA THR A 111 15.33 8.58 -12.59
C THR A 111 15.39 9.36 -11.29
N LEU A 112 16.51 9.26 -10.56
CA LEU A 112 16.72 10.03 -9.33
C LEU A 112 16.60 11.53 -9.59
N LYS A 113 17.34 12.07 -10.56
CA LYS A 113 17.29 13.49 -10.93
C LYS A 113 15.88 13.94 -11.31
N ARG A 114 15.12 13.08 -12.01
CA ARG A 114 13.73 13.36 -12.41
C ARG A 114 12.79 13.43 -11.21
N LEU A 115 12.87 12.47 -10.29
CA LEU A 115 12.05 12.43 -9.09
C LEU A 115 12.39 13.58 -8.13
N GLU A 116 13.68 13.90 -7.96
CA GLU A 116 14.11 15.04 -7.15
C GLU A 116 13.63 16.36 -7.76
N LYS A 117 13.68 16.50 -9.08
CA LYS A 117 13.07 17.66 -9.75
C LYS A 117 11.55 17.71 -9.52
N ALA A 118 10.83 16.60 -9.64
CA ALA A 118 9.39 16.55 -9.39
C ALA A 118 9.05 16.95 -7.94
N GLN A 119 9.91 16.60 -6.98
CA GLN A 119 9.75 17.02 -5.59
C GLN A 119 9.96 18.53 -5.43
N THR A 120 11.05 19.08 -5.98
CA THR A 120 11.32 20.53 -5.93
C THR A 120 10.23 21.35 -6.64
N ASP A 121 9.67 20.83 -7.74
CA ASP A 121 8.56 21.45 -8.47
C ASP A 121 7.19 21.27 -7.75
N GLY A 122 7.15 20.64 -6.57
CA GLY A 122 5.93 20.43 -5.77
C GLY A 122 4.98 19.35 -6.29
N LYS A 123 5.40 18.56 -7.30
CA LYS A 123 4.61 17.51 -7.95
C LYS A 123 4.74 16.14 -7.28
N LEU A 124 5.76 15.96 -6.44
CA LEU A 124 6.00 14.74 -5.66
C LEU A 124 6.23 15.10 -4.19
N LYS A 125 5.31 14.70 -3.31
CA LYS A 125 5.36 15.01 -1.87
C LYS A 125 5.99 13.90 -1.03
N TYR A 126 6.47 12.84 -1.67
CA TYR A 126 6.95 11.65 -0.98
C TYR A 126 8.34 11.86 -0.40
N PRO A 127 8.63 11.33 0.80
CA PRO A 127 9.92 11.56 1.43
C PRO A 127 11.03 10.73 0.77
N PHE A 128 12.19 11.36 0.60
CA PHE A 128 13.43 10.64 0.32
C PHE A 128 14.18 10.37 1.62
N ILE A 129 14.74 9.18 1.73
CA ILE A 129 15.62 8.79 2.85
C ILE A 129 16.94 8.23 2.30
N SER A 130 17.99 8.25 3.12
CA SER A 130 19.31 7.76 2.71
C SER A 130 19.93 6.79 3.73
N PRO A 131 19.28 5.67 4.09
CA PRO A 131 19.85 4.69 5.01
C PRO A 131 21.16 4.13 4.44
N GLY A 132 22.24 4.18 5.23
CA GLY A 132 23.56 3.70 4.79
C GLY A 132 24.10 4.42 3.55
N GLY A 133 23.70 5.68 3.31
CA GLY A 133 24.09 6.46 2.13
C GLY A 133 23.30 6.14 0.85
N LYS A 134 22.43 5.13 0.87
CA LYS A 134 21.66 4.66 -0.29
C LYS A 134 20.37 5.45 -0.45
N ARG A 135 20.18 6.12 -1.58
CA ARG A 135 19.01 6.98 -1.82
C ARG A 135 17.75 6.14 -2.08
N HIS A 136 16.73 6.32 -1.26
CA HIS A 136 15.42 5.67 -1.41
C HIS A 136 14.30 6.71 -1.47
N LEU A 137 13.27 6.42 -2.27
CA LEU A 137 11.99 7.12 -2.23
C LEU A 137 10.97 6.27 -1.48
N LEU A 138 10.27 6.84 -0.50
CA LEU A 138 9.21 6.16 0.24
C LEU A 138 7.87 6.35 -0.46
N VAL A 139 7.42 5.34 -1.21
CA VAL A 139 6.18 5.42 -1.99
C VAL A 139 5.00 4.86 -1.19
N PRO A 140 3.90 5.60 -1.02
CA PRO A 140 2.71 5.11 -0.35
C PRO A 140 1.95 4.11 -1.23
N VAL A 141 1.70 2.94 -0.65
CA VAL A 141 1.04 1.81 -1.29
C VAL A 141 -0.17 1.38 -0.45
N LEU A 142 -1.22 0.97 -1.14
CA LEU A 142 -2.42 0.37 -0.59
C LEU A 142 -2.56 -1.05 -1.13
N LEU A 143 -2.78 -2.02 -0.26
CA LEU A 143 -3.07 -3.40 -0.63
C LEU A 143 -4.45 -3.79 -0.10
N VAL A 144 -5.43 -3.89 -0.98
CA VAL A 144 -6.84 -4.10 -0.66
C VAL A 144 -7.15 -5.60 -0.65
N TYR A 145 -7.71 -6.09 0.46
CA TYR A 145 -8.23 -7.45 0.52
C TYR A 145 -9.49 -7.59 -0.33
N PRO A 146 -9.67 -8.71 -1.05
CA PRO A 146 -10.93 -9.02 -1.70
C PRO A 146 -11.93 -9.57 -0.69
N ALA A 147 -13.22 -9.46 -1.00
CA ALA A 147 -14.29 -9.96 -0.13
C ALA A 147 -14.24 -11.50 0.07
N ASN A 148 -13.67 -12.22 -0.90
CA ASN A 148 -13.54 -13.68 -0.91
C ASN A 148 -12.12 -14.17 -0.55
N TRP A 149 -11.31 -13.36 0.15
CA TRP A 149 -10.03 -13.81 0.69
C TRP A 149 -10.17 -15.12 1.51
N PRO A 150 -9.22 -16.06 1.45
CA PRO A 150 -7.98 -16.04 0.67
C PRO A 150 -8.11 -16.63 -0.74
N TYR A 151 -9.32 -16.87 -1.26
CA TYR A 151 -9.52 -17.54 -2.56
C TYR A 151 -9.32 -16.65 -3.78
N SER A 152 -9.02 -15.37 -3.58
CA SER A 152 -8.64 -14.45 -4.65
C SER A 152 -7.54 -13.52 -4.20
N PRO A 153 -6.73 -13.04 -5.15
CA PRO A 153 -5.62 -12.16 -4.84
C PRO A 153 -6.09 -10.79 -4.32
N PRO A 154 -5.29 -10.13 -3.46
CA PRO A 154 -5.51 -8.74 -3.12
C PRO A 154 -5.11 -7.83 -4.27
N GLN A 155 -5.67 -6.62 -4.30
CA GLN A 155 -5.33 -5.61 -5.30
C GLN A 155 -4.36 -4.61 -4.71
N ALA A 156 -3.27 -4.32 -5.43
CA ALA A 156 -2.29 -3.32 -5.01
C ALA A 156 -2.47 -2.03 -5.81
N HIS A 157 -2.37 -0.91 -5.12
CA HIS A 157 -2.53 0.42 -5.69
C HIS A 157 -1.47 1.37 -5.15
N TYR A 158 -1.02 2.30 -5.99
CA TYR A 158 -0.41 3.52 -5.51
C TYR A 158 -1.48 4.38 -4.85
N LEU A 159 -1.15 5.03 -3.73
CA LEU A 159 -2.15 5.84 -3.03
C LEU A 159 -2.59 7.04 -3.88
N ASP A 160 -1.69 7.57 -4.70
CA ASP A 160 -1.97 8.58 -5.72
C ASP A 160 -1.03 8.38 -6.93
N ARG A 161 -1.16 9.23 -7.96
CA ARG A 161 -0.39 9.12 -9.20
C ARG A 161 1.01 9.74 -9.17
N GLN A 162 1.40 10.44 -8.10
CA GLN A 162 2.61 11.28 -8.07
C GLN A 162 3.89 10.50 -8.38
N TYR A 163 3.98 9.22 -7.97
CA TYR A 163 5.12 8.37 -8.33
C TYR A 163 5.18 8.09 -9.84
N LEU A 164 4.06 7.67 -10.42
CA LEU A 164 3.99 7.32 -11.84
C LEU A 164 4.23 8.55 -12.73
N ASP A 165 3.62 9.66 -12.38
CA ASP A 165 3.77 10.93 -13.09
C ASP A 165 5.21 11.47 -12.91
N GLY A 166 5.81 11.29 -11.73
CA GLY A 166 7.21 11.62 -11.44
C GLY A 166 8.20 10.77 -12.25
N LEU A 167 7.88 9.50 -12.50
CA LEU A 167 8.66 8.65 -13.40
C LEU A 167 8.49 9.01 -14.87
N LYS A 168 7.48 9.81 -15.24
CA LYS A 168 7.09 10.12 -16.63
C LYS A 168 6.84 8.87 -17.47
N LEU A 169 6.24 7.85 -16.87
CA LEU A 169 5.82 6.68 -17.62
C LEU A 169 4.52 7.01 -18.38
N PRO A 170 4.38 6.59 -19.65
CA PRO A 170 3.18 6.90 -20.43
C PRO A 170 1.93 6.33 -19.77
N SER A 171 0.86 7.12 -19.75
CA SER A 171 -0.45 6.67 -19.29
C SER A 171 -1.07 5.78 -20.37
N GLY A 172 -1.18 4.48 -20.10
CA GLY A 172 -1.91 3.56 -20.97
C GLY A 172 -1.74 2.11 -20.55
N HIS A 173 -2.61 1.24 -21.06
CA HIS A 173 -2.50 -0.21 -20.96
C HIS A 173 -1.31 -0.79 -21.74
N ILE A 174 -0.25 -0.01 -21.96
CA ILE A 174 0.82 -0.27 -22.94
C ILE A 174 1.56 -1.60 -22.68
N ALA A 175 1.33 -2.27 -21.55
CA ALA A 175 1.73 -3.68 -21.37
C ALA A 175 1.00 -4.42 -20.23
N HIS A 176 -0.25 -4.09 -19.89
CA HIS A 176 -0.87 -4.55 -18.62
C HIS A 176 0.02 -4.26 -17.41
N VAL A 177 0.68 -3.11 -17.35
CA VAL A 177 1.62 -2.78 -16.26
C VAL A 177 0.93 -1.89 -15.21
N ILE A 178 0.10 -0.93 -15.62
CA ILE A 178 -0.62 -0.01 -14.73
C ILE A 178 -2.03 0.27 -15.27
N GLY A 179 -3.04 0.23 -14.39
CA GLY A 179 -4.39 0.76 -14.64
C GLY A 179 -4.68 1.95 -13.73
N ASP A 180 -4.51 3.18 -14.22
CA ASP A 180 -4.52 4.41 -13.41
C ASP A 180 -3.57 4.38 -12.19
N ARG A 181 -4.09 4.02 -11.00
CA ARG A 181 -3.33 3.81 -9.76
C ARG A 181 -3.08 2.33 -9.41
N THR A 182 -3.70 1.41 -10.14
CA THR A 182 -3.67 -0.03 -9.87
C THR A 182 -2.43 -0.68 -10.47
N MET A 183 -1.75 -1.48 -9.66
CA MET A 183 -0.64 -2.31 -10.09
C MET A 183 -1.18 -3.59 -10.72
N CYS A 184 -0.77 -3.88 -11.94
CA CYS A 184 -1.10 -5.14 -12.60
C CYS A 184 -0.11 -6.22 -12.16
N LEU A 185 -0.45 -6.94 -11.08
CA LEU A 185 0.45 -7.90 -10.43
C LEU A 185 0.23 -9.36 -10.85
N TYR A 186 -0.91 -9.64 -11.47
CA TYR A 186 -1.35 -11.00 -11.81
C TYR A 186 -1.64 -11.07 -13.30
N GLY A 187 -1.29 -12.21 -13.92
CA GLY A 187 -1.65 -12.50 -15.31
C GLY A 187 -3.17 -12.60 -15.52
N HIS A 188 -3.57 -12.75 -16.79
CA HIS A 188 -4.98 -12.92 -17.15
C HIS A 188 -5.58 -14.12 -16.37
N HIS A 189 -6.64 -13.89 -15.60
CA HIS A 189 -7.35 -14.86 -14.73
C HIS A 189 -6.76 -15.20 -13.34
N GLY A 190 -5.66 -14.58 -12.90
CA GLY A 190 -5.16 -14.85 -11.53
C GLY A 190 -4.77 -16.31 -11.28
N SER A 191 -4.46 -17.06 -12.35
CA SER A 191 -4.08 -18.48 -12.32
C SER A 191 -2.81 -18.78 -11.52
N GLU A 192 -2.05 -17.75 -11.15
CA GLU A 192 -0.85 -17.83 -10.30
C GLU A 192 -1.15 -17.59 -8.80
N TRP A 193 -2.42 -17.41 -8.42
CA TRP A 193 -2.80 -17.17 -7.04
C TRP A 193 -2.86 -18.48 -6.23
N ASN A 194 -2.31 -18.43 -5.02
CA ASN A 194 -2.34 -19.52 -4.05
C ASN A 194 -2.98 -18.99 -2.75
N ASP A 195 -3.96 -19.70 -2.21
CA ASP A 195 -4.71 -19.31 -1.00
C ASP A 195 -3.86 -19.38 0.30
N ASN A 196 -2.70 -20.02 0.25
CA ASN A 196 -1.70 -19.97 1.31
C ASN A 196 -0.81 -18.73 1.26
N THR A 197 -0.87 -17.92 0.20
CA THR A 197 -0.09 -16.68 0.07
C THR A 197 -0.56 -15.63 1.09
N THR A 198 0.40 -15.00 1.77
CA THR A 198 0.15 -13.92 2.73
C THR A 198 0.28 -12.55 2.08
N ILE A 199 -0.24 -11.51 2.76
CA ILE A 199 -0.06 -10.13 2.32
C ILE A 199 1.42 -9.76 2.20
N MET A 200 2.25 -10.15 3.17
CA MET A 200 3.68 -9.88 3.11
C MET A 200 4.31 -10.55 1.89
N HIS A 201 3.97 -11.80 1.60
CA HIS A 201 4.44 -12.48 0.39
C HIS A 201 4.06 -11.73 -0.90
N VAL A 202 2.85 -11.18 -1.00
CA VAL A 202 2.44 -10.34 -2.13
C VAL A 202 3.32 -9.08 -2.23
N ILE A 203 3.61 -8.43 -1.11
CA ILE A 203 4.46 -7.24 -1.09
C ILE A 203 5.88 -7.56 -1.60
N ALA A 204 6.51 -8.61 -1.05
CA ALA A 204 7.87 -9.00 -1.44
C ALA A 204 7.99 -9.50 -2.88
N ASN A 205 7.04 -10.34 -3.34
CA ASN A 205 7.21 -11.09 -4.58
C ASN A 205 6.46 -10.48 -5.77
N ARG A 206 5.54 -9.53 -5.54
CA ARG A 206 4.73 -8.92 -6.60
C ARG A 206 4.86 -7.40 -6.60
N VAL A 207 4.56 -6.73 -5.47
CA VAL A 207 4.56 -5.26 -5.39
C VAL A 207 5.96 -4.68 -5.54
N ALA A 208 6.93 -5.12 -4.75
CA ALA A 208 8.29 -4.56 -4.81
C ALA A 208 8.95 -4.81 -6.18
N PRO A 209 8.88 -6.02 -6.76
CA PRO A 209 9.39 -6.28 -8.12
C PRO A 209 8.71 -5.43 -9.19
N HIS A 210 7.39 -5.22 -9.10
CA HIS A 210 6.66 -4.33 -10.02
C HIS A 210 7.23 -2.91 -10.00
N MET A 211 7.43 -2.35 -8.82
CA MET A 211 8.01 -1.00 -8.66
C MET A 211 9.46 -0.92 -9.15
N LEU A 212 10.26 -1.95 -8.92
CA LEU A 212 11.63 -2.04 -9.47
C LEU A 212 11.64 -2.12 -11.00
N ALA A 213 10.68 -2.83 -11.60
CA ALA A 213 10.52 -2.89 -13.05
C ALA A 213 10.16 -1.51 -13.63
N LEU A 214 9.26 -0.76 -12.98
CA LEU A 214 8.93 0.62 -13.39
C LEU A 214 10.15 1.54 -13.35
N LEU A 215 11.00 1.43 -12.33
CA LEU A 215 12.23 2.21 -12.26
C LEU A 215 13.17 1.89 -13.42
N LYS A 216 13.30 0.61 -13.78
CA LYS A 216 14.14 0.20 -14.91
C LYS A 216 13.64 0.85 -16.20
N LEU A 217 12.34 0.75 -16.46
CA LEU A 217 11.70 1.41 -17.61
C LEU A 217 11.94 2.93 -17.62
N ALA A 218 11.82 3.57 -16.45
CA ALA A 218 12.02 5.01 -16.31
C ALA A 218 13.47 5.45 -16.52
N GLU A 219 14.45 4.62 -16.14
CA GLU A 219 15.89 4.88 -16.28
C GLU A 219 16.37 4.70 -17.72
N ASP A 220 15.94 3.62 -18.37
CA ASP A 220 16.34 3.28 -19.73
C ASP A 220 15.83 4.33 -20.73
N GLY A 221 14.67 4.93 -20.46
CA GLY A 221 14.13 6.07 -21.22
C GLY A 221 13.70 5.67 -22.62
N GLU A 222 12.47 5.17 -22.75
CA GLU A 222 11.77 4.81 -24.01
C GLU A 222 12.61 4.11 -25.09
N GLY A 223 12.53 2.77 -25.08
CA GLY A 223 13.06 1.91 -26.13
C GLY A 223 12.73 0.45 -25.88
N PHE A 224 11.45 0.10 -25.70
CA PHE A 224 11.03 -1.30 -25.75
C PHE A 224 9.81 -1.44 -26.66
N SER A 225 10.04 -1.97 -27.86
CA SER A 225 9.04 -2.77 -28.57
C SER A 225 8.84 -4.04 -27.75
N PHE A 226 7.63 -4.26 -27.23
CA PHE A 226 7.28 -5.55 -26.63
C PHE A 226 7.26 -6.61 -27.74
N PHE A 227 8.02 -7.70 -27.55
CA PHE A 227 7.89 -8.93 -28.33
C PHE A 227 6.60 -9.65 -27.95
#